data_AF-U4QNB4-F1
#
_entry.id   AF-U4QNB4-F1
#
_cell.length_a   1.000
_cell.length_b   1.000
_cell.length_c   1.000
_cell.angle_alpha   90.00
_cell.angle_beta   90.00
_cell.angle_gamma   90.00
#
_symmetry.space_group_name_H-M   'P 1'
#
loop_
_entity.id
_entity.type
_entity.pdbx_description
1 polymer ?
#
loop_
_entity_poly.entity_id
_entity_poly.type
_entity_poly.pdbx_seq_one_letter_code
_entity_poly.pdbx_strand_id
1 'polypeptide(L)'
;MSFLKKLNDQGKTIMIITHDMYLMMEYTNRSLAFADGKLIADTEPIRLLTENSLIKKASLKRTNLYDLARKYNLKDPNYFVRAYVDSERTSKNA
;
A
#
# COMPACT_ATOMS: atom_id res chain seq x y z
N MET A 1 9.10 11.16 -6.55
CA MET A 1 10.54 10.87 -6.75
C MET A 1 10.73 9.94 -7.95
N SER A 2 11.12 10.45 -9.13
CA SER A 2 11.23 9.63 -10.35
C SER A 2 12.44 8.68 -10.42
N PHE A 3 13.39 8.81 -9.50
CA PHE A 3 14.66 8.08 -9.53
C PHE A 3 14.51 6.57 -9.33
N LEU A 4 13.78 6.12 -8.31
CA LEU A 4 13.59 4.69 -8.03
C LEU A 4 12.87 3.98 -9.18
N LYS A 5 11.88 4.66 -9.78
CA LYS A 5 11.17 4.18 -10.97
C LYS A 5 12.12 4.01 -12.15
N LYS A 6 12.96 5.01 -12.45
CA LYS A 6 13.97 4.91 -13.52
C LYS A 6 14.93 3.73 -13.32
N LEU A 7 15.39 3.49 -12.09
CA LEU A 7 16.24 2.34 -11.80
C LEU A 7 15.50 1.01 -12.02
N ASN A 8 14.23 0.95 -11.60
CA ASN A 8 13.40 -0.24 -11.83
C ASN A 8 13.16 -0.50 -13.32
N ASP A 9 12.88 0.56 -14.10
CA ASP A 9 12.73 0.50 -15.56
C ASP A 9 14.03 0.06 -16.27
N GLN A 10 15.20 0.28 -15.64
CA GLN A 10 16.50 -0.23 -16.10
C GLN A 10 16.75 -1.70 -15.70
N GLY A 11 15.75 -2.41 -15.19
CA GLY A 11 15.84 -3.81 -14.79
C GLY A 11 16.45 -4.04 -13.42
N LYS A 12 16.55 -3.01 -12.56
CA LYS A 12 17.00 -3.18 -11.17
C LYS A 12 15.83 -3.56 -10.27
N THR A 13 16.02 -4.60 -9.46
CA THR A 13 15.09 -4.92 -8.37
C THR A 13 15.34 -3.96 -7.22
N ILE A 14 14.30 -3.24 -6.80
CA ILE A 14 14.34 -2.29 -5.68
C ILE A 14 13.61 -2.93 -4.50
N MET A 15 14.28 -2.98 -3.35
CA MET A 15 13.68 -3.40 -2.08
C MET A 15 13.67 -2.22 -1.12
N ILE A 16 12.50 -1.93 -0.56
CA ILE A 16 12.30 -0.81 0.37
C ILE A 16 11.82 -1.41 1.69
N ILE A 17 12.56 -1.14 2.77
CA ILE A 17 12.13 -1.43 4.14
C ILE A 17 11.60 -0.13 4.71
N THR A 18 10.31 -0.07 5.00
CA THR A 18 9.67 1.17 5.45
C THR A 18 8.47 0.89 6.36
N HIS A 19 8.22 1.83 7.27
CA HIS A 19 6.96 1.93 8.01
C HIS A 19 6.00 2.95 7.36
N ASP A 20 6.43 3.67 6.33
CA ASP A 20 5.60 4.59 5.57
C ASP A 20 4.78 3.83 4.52
N MET A 21 3.47 3.77 4.78
CA MET A 21 2.51 3.07 3.94
C MET A 21 2.27 3.79 2.61
N TYR A 22 2.38 5.12 2.55
CA TYR A 22 2.26 5.85 1.29
C TYR A 22 3.42 5.52 0.37
N LEU A 23 4.65 5.47 0.89
CA LEU A 23 5.82 5.07 0.11
C LEU A 23 5.67 3.64 -0.43
N MET A 24 5.23 2.70 0.41
CA MET A 24 4.95 1.32 0.01
C MET A 24 3.89 1.28 -1.11
N MET A 25 2.76 1.97 -0.92
CA MET A 25 1.70 2.02 -1.91
C MET A 25 2.09 2.74 -3.19
N GLU A 26 2.98 3.72 -3.16
CA GLU A 26 3.33 4.51 -4.35
C GLU A 26 4.37 3.79 -5.21
N TYR A 27 5.38 3.16 -4.59
CA TYR A 27 6.57 2.71 -5.30
C TYR A 27 6.74 1.19 -5.40
N THR A 28 5.88 0.39 -4.75
CA THR A 28 5.99 -1.07 -4.83
C THR A 28 4.75 -1.74 -5.44
N ASN A 29 5.00 -2.89 -6.04
CA ASN A 29 4.00 -3.79 -6.61
C ASN A 29 3.71 -4.99 -5.69
N ARG A 30 4.65 -5.33 -4.80
CA ARG A 30 4.58 -6.42 -3.83
C ARG A 30 4.98 -5.89 -2.45
N SER A 31 4.35 -6.39 -1.40
CA SER A 31 4.67 -6.11 -0.01
C SER A 31 4.85 -7.40 0.77
N LEU A 32 5.85 -7.40 1.65
CA LEU A 32 6.12 -8.47 2.59
C LEU A 32 5.94 -7.89 4.00
N ALA A 33 5.02 -8.45 4.78
CA ALA A 33 4.81 -8.04 6.16
C ALA A 33 5.39 -9.07 7.12
N PHE A 34 6.13 -8.56 8.10
CA PHE A 34 6.72 -9.36 9.17
C PHE A 34 6.11 -8.97 10.52
N ALA A 35 5.83 -9.97 11.34
CA ALA A 35 5.44 -9.80 12.74
C ALA A 35 6.07 -10.93 13.55
N ASP A 36 6.56 -10.62 14.75
CA ASP A 36 7.20 -11.58 15.67
C ASP A 36 8.28 -12.46 14.99
N GLY A 37 9.10 -11.83 14.14
CA GLY A 37 10.18 -12.51 13.40
C GLY A 37 9.72 -13.44 12.28
N LYS A 38 8.42 -13.47 11.95
CA LYS A 38 7.85 -14.33 10.90
C LYS A 38 7.26 -13.51 9.77
N LEU A 39 7.38 -14.02 8.54
CA LEU A 39 6.64 -13.50 7.40
C LEU A 39 5.16 -13.88 7.56
N ILE A 40 4.30 -12.88 7.67
CA ILE A 40 2.85 -13.07 7.89
C ILE A 40 2.01 -12.74 6.66
N ALA A 41 2.57 -12.03 5.68
CA ALA A 41 1.92 -11.78 4.40
C ALA A 41 2.92 -11.54 3.28
N ASP A 42 2.55 -11.98 2.09
CA ASP A 42 3.20 -11.73 0.82
C ASP A 42 2.12 -11.43 -0.21
N THR A 43 1.88 -10.14 -0.48
CA THR A 43 0.68 -9.69 -1.19
C THR A 43 0.88 -8.32 -1.83
N GLU A 44 -0.17 -7.75 -2.41
CA GLU A 44 -0.17 -6.38 -2.90
C GLU A 44 -0.24 -5.38 -1.74
N PRO A 45 0.44 -4.21 -1.81
CA PRO A 45 0.36 -3.17 -0.79
C PRO A 45 -1.06 -2.80 -0.33
N ILE A 46 -2.00 -2.73 -1.27
CA ILE A 46 -3.40 -2.39 -0.99
C ILE A 46 -4.10 -3.45 -0.14
N ARG A 47 -3.84 -4.75 -0.37
CA ARG A 47 -4.42 -5.84 0.40
C ARG A 47 -3.92 -5.82 1.84
N LEU A 48 -2.63 -5.53 2.02
CA LEU A 48 -2.00 -5.39 3.33
C LEU A 48 -2.70 -4.33 4.22
N LEU A 49 -3.22 -3.27 3.60
CA LEU A 49 -3.82 -2.11 4.26
C LEU A 49 -5.35 -2.15 4.37
N THR A 50 -5.97 -3.16 3.77
CA THR A 50 -7.42 -3.33 3.75
C THR A 50 -7.88 -4.58 4.51
N GLU A 51 -7.02 -5.59 4.61
CA GLU A 51 -7.30 -6.80 5.39
C GLU A 51 -7.11 -6.58 6.89
N ASN A 52 -8.21 -6.56 7.63
CA ASN A 52 -8.22 -6.33 9.08
C ASN A 52 -7.33 -7.30 9.88
N SER A 53 -7.20 -8.55 9.44
CA SER A 53 -6.34 -9.55 10.07
C SER A 53 -4.86 -9.17 9.97
N LEU A 54 -4.44 -8.66 8.80
CA LEU A 54 -3.07 -8.23 8.55
C LEU A 54 -2.76 -6.90 9.21
N ILE A 55 -3.67 -5.93 9.13
CA ILE A 55 -3.54 -4.62 9.78
C ILE A 55 -3.28 -4.78 11.28
N LYS A 56 -4.07 -5.64 11.95
CA LYS A 56 -3.91 -5.90 13.39
C LYS A 56 -2.62 -6.63 13.72
N LYS A 57 -2.25 -7.66 12.95
CA LYS A 57 -1.06 -8.48 13.22
C LYS A 57 0.25 -7.75 12.93
N ALA A 58 0.26 -6.92 11.88
CA ALA A 58 1.44 -6.18 11.46
C ALA A 58 1.54 -4.78 12.13
N SER A 59 0.67 -4.47 13.10
CA SER A 59 0.57 -3.15 13.75
C SER A 59 0.48 -1.99 12.74
N LEU A 60 -0.13 -2.24 11.58
CA LEU A 60 -0.28 -1.22 10.54
C LEU A 60 -1.42 -0.29 10.91
N LYS A 61 -1.25 1.00 10.61
CA LYS A 61 -2.31 1.97 10.83
C LYS A 61 -3.28 1.89 9.66
N ARG A 62 -4.55 1.62 9.95
CA ARG A 62 -5.64 1.77 8.98
C ARG A 62 -5.63 3.20 8.43
N THR A 63 -5.84 3.37 7.13
CA THR A 63 -5.80 4.70 6.51
C THR A 63 -7.06 5.49 6.88
N ASN A 64 -6.90 6.80 7.10
CA ASN A 64 -8.04 7.71 7.33
C ASN A 64 -9.05 7.65 6.18
N LEU A 65 -8.59 7.34 4.97
CA LEU A 65 -9.41 7.22 3.77
C LEU A 65 -10.36 6.02 3.83
N TYR A 66 -9.92 4.90 4.41
CA TYR A 66 -10.78 3.75 4.68
C TYR A 66 -11.87 4.10 5.69
N ASP A 67 -11.49 4.76 6.79
CA ASP A 67 -12.45 5.15 7.83
C ASP A 67 -13.43 6.21 7.31
N LEU A 68 -13.00 7.09 6.39
CA LEU A 68 -13.86 8.01 5.67
C LEU A 68 -14.89 7.27 4.82
N ALA A 69 -14.46 6.30 4.01
CA ALA A 69 -15.37 5.48 3.21
C ALA A 69 -16.41 4.75 4.06
N ARG A 70 -16.00 4.23 5.21
CA ARG A 70 -16.89 3.62 6.21
C ARG A 70 -17.86 4.64 6.79
N LYS A 71 -17.38 5.83 7.17
CA LYS A 71 -18.21 6.92 7.72
C LYS A 71 -19.32 7.35 6.76
N TYR A 72 -19.06 7.31 5.45
CA TYR A 72 -20.02 7.63 4.40
C TYR A 72 -20.79 6.42 3.85
N ASN A 73 -20.67 5.24 4.47
CA ASN A 73 -21.35 4.00 4.04
C ASN A 73 -21.13 3.66 2.56
N LEU A 74 -19.91 3.87 2.04
CA LEU A 74 -19.57 3.43 0.69
C LEU A 74 -19.69 1.89 0.60
N LYS A 75 -20.23 1.40 -0.52
CA LYS A 75 -20.44 -0.04 -0.75
C LYS A 75 -19.15 -0.85 -0.65
N ASP A 76 -18.04 -0.27 -1.12
CA ASP A 76 -16.73 -0.90 -1.06
C ASP A 76 -15.64 0.12 -0.64
N PRO A 77 -15.32 0.18 0.66
CA PRO A 77 -14.23 1.01 1.18
C PRO A 77 -12.86 0.65 0.62
N ASN A 78 -12.62 -0.62 0.28
CA ASN A 78 -11.33 -1.06 -0.27
C ASN A 78 -11.14 -0.53 -1.68
N TYR A 79 -12.20 -0.62 -2.49
CA TYR A 79 -12.23 -0.04 -3.82
C TYR A 79 -11.98 1.46 -3.78
N PHE A 80 -12.61 2.19 -2.86
CA PHE A 80 -12.39 3.63 -2.73
C PHE A 80 -10.92 3.98 -2.43
N VAL A 81 -10.30 3.29 -1.48
CA VAL A 81 -8.87 3.50 -1.16
C VAL A 81 -7.99 3.17 -2.36
N ARG A 82 -8.29 2.07 -3.07
CA ARG A 82 -7.55 1.67 -4.27
C ARG A 82 -7.67 2.70 -5.38
N ALA A 83 -8.90 3.13 -5.70
CA ALA A 83 -9.18 4.10 -6.75
C ALA A 83 -8.45 5.44 -6.50
N TYR A 84 -8.41 5.90 -5.25
CA TYR A 84 -7.66 7.10 -4.88
C TYR A 84 -6.15 6.93 -5.14
N VAL A 85 -5.56 5.83 -4.67
CA VAL A 85 -4.12 5.57 -4.83
C VAL A 85 -3.74 5.46 -6.31
N ASP A 86 -4.56 4.80 -7.11
CA ASP A 86 -4.36 4.69 -8.56
C ASP A 86 -4.49 6.06 -9.26
N SER A 87 -5.41 6.91 -8.79
CA SER A 87 -5.56 8.28 -9.31
C SER A 87 -4.35 9.18 -8.98
N GLU A 88 -3.78 9.06 -7.78
CA GLU A 88 -2.57 9.79 -7.36
C GLU A 88 -1.35 9.35 -8.16
N ARG A 89 -1.21 8.04 -8.42
CA ARG A 89 -0.15 7.48 -9.28
C ARG A 89 -0.26 8.04 -10.70
N THR A 90 -1.46 8.13 -11.26
CA THR A 90 -1.67 8.64 -12.62
C THR A 90 -1.36 10.13 -12.71
N SER A 91 -1.83 10.92 -11.73
CA SER A 91 -1.68 12.39 -11.73
C SER A 91 -0.23 12.87 -11.60
N LYS A 92 0.66 12.07 -11.01
CA LYS A 92 2.09 12.37 -10.90
C LYS A 92 2.95 11.82 -12.05
N ASN A 93 2.36 11.03 -12.95
CA ASN A 93 3.00 10.52 -14.17
C ASN A 93 2.55 11.27 -15.44
N ALA A 94 1.61 12.21 -15.31
CA ALA A 94 1.24 13.18 -16.35
C ALA A 94 2.10 14.45 -16.23
#